data_AF-A0A8X7CDL2-F1
#
_entry.id   AF-A0A8X7CDL2-F1
#
_cell.length_a   1.000
_cell.length_b   1.000
_cell.length_c   1.000
_cell.angle_alpha   90.00
_cell.angle_beta   90.00
_cell.angle_gamma   90.00
#
_symmetry.space_group_name_H-M   'P 1'
#
loop_
_entity.id
_entity.type
_entity.pdbx_description
1 polymer ?
#
loop_
_entity_poly.entity_id
_entity_poly.type
_entity_poly.pdbx_seq_one_letter_code
_entity_poly.pdbx_strand_id
1 'polypeptide(L)'
;MKKSKEKCEMEAEEEKRKILFESEIPDALIKGGDLCIMEPSFVPCLQLLNGRFSFKGANPEIERLMEESEQRDPEKLKKMDGVSDQEMAGR
;
A
#
# COMPACT_ATOMS: atom_id res chain seq x y z
N MET A 1 -22.26 38.42 26.84
CA MET A 1 -23.51 37.77 26.39
C MET A 1 -23.53 37.42 24.90
N LYS A 2 -23.16 38.33 23.98
CA LYS A 2 -23.16 38.02 22.52
C LYS A 2 -22.27 36.83 22.15
N LYS A 3 -21.01 36.82 22.62
CA LYS A 3 -20.04 35.72 22.37
C LYS A 3 -20.49 34.35 22.89
N SER A 4 -21.22 34.29 24.00
CA SER A 4 -21.70 33.01 24.56
C SER A 4 -22.91 32.47 23.80
N LYS A 5 -23.80 33.36 23.31
CA LYS A 5 -24.93 32.96 22.46
C LYS A 5 -24.45 32.42 21.13
N GLU A 6 -23.52 33.12 20.50
CA GLU A 6 -22.90 32.74 19.24
C GLU A 6 -22.18 31.39 19.36
N LYS A 7 -21.50 31.14 20.49
CA LYS A 7 -20.89 29.83 20.77
C LYS A 7 -21.92 28.71 20.92
N CYS A 8 -23.00 28.93 21.67
CA CYS A 8 -24.07 27.94 21.80
C CYS A 8 -24.80 27.66 20.46
N GLU A 9 -24.99 28.68 19.62
CA GLU A 9 -25.59 28.53 18.30
C GLU A 9 -24.70 27.70 17.37
N MET A 10 -23.39 27.96 17.40
CA MET A 10 -22.39 27.19 16.66
C MET A 10 -22.34 25.72 17.10
N GLU A 11 -22.34 25.46 18.41
CA GLU A 11 -22.36 24.10 18.96
C GLU A 11 -23.64 23.34 18.54
N ALA A 12 -24.80 24.02 18.57
CA ALA A 12 -26.07 23.45 18.13
C ALA A 12 -26.12 23.19 16.61
N GLU A 13 -25.43 24.00 15.81
CA GLU A 13 -25.32 23.78 14.36
C GLU A 13 -24.39 22.61 14.05
N GLU A 14 -23.26 22.48 14.75
CA GLU A 14 -22.36 21.33 14.61
C GLU A 14 -23.03 20.01 14.98
N GLU A 15 -23.83 19.99 16.05
CA GLU A 15 -24.57 18.80 16.47
C GLU A 15 -25.62 18.38 15.42
N LYS A 16 -26.34 19.34 14.84
CA LYS A 16 -27.27 19.09 13.73
C LYS A 16 -26.54 18.54 12.51
N ARG A 17 -25.37 19.11 12.15
CA ARG A 17 -24.55 18.62 11.04
C ARG A 17 -24.08 17.19 11.29
N LYS A 18 -23.62 16.86 12.50
CA LYS A 18 -23.22 15.49 12.86
C LYS A 18 -24.39 14.52 12.67
N ILE A 19 -25.55 14.80 13.24
CA ILE A 19 -26.73 13.93 13.14
C ILE A 19 -27.18 13.72 11.68
N LEU A 20 -27.12 14.76 10.85
CA LEU A 20 -27.49 14.67 9.43
C LEU A 20 -26.56 13.76 8.62
N PHE A 21 -25.25 13.82 8.88
CA PHE A 21 -24.23 13.13 8.06
C PHE A 21 -23.66 11.85 8.68
N GLU A 22 -23.98 11.54 9.95
CA GLU A 22 -23.51 10.34 10.67
C GLU A 22 -23.95 9.03 10.00
N SER A 23 -25.09 9.04 9.30
CA SER A 23 -25.56 7.86 8.54
C SER A 23 -24.95 7.73 7.14
N GLU A 24 -24.45 8.84 6.57
CA GLU A 24 -23.99 8.91 5.18
C GLU A 24 -22.47 8.77 5.06
N ILE A 25 -21.73 9.23 6.06
CA ILE A 25 -20.27 9.21 6.05
C ILE A 25 -19.77 8.11 6.99
N PRO A 26 -19.11 7.06 6.49
CA PRO A 26 -18.54 6.04 7.36
C PRO A 26 -17.47 6.65 8.29
N ASP A 27 -17.42 6.22 9.54
CA ASP A 27 -16.47 6.68 10.57
C ASP A 27 -15.00 6.70 10.10
N ALA A 28 -14.65 5.83 9.15
CA ALA A 28 -13.33 5.77 8.54
C ALA A 28 -12.96 7.04 7.75
N LEU A 29 -13.92 7.72 7.11
CA LEU A 29 -13.71 9.01 6.45
C LEU A 29 -13.57 10.14 7.47
N ILE A 30 -14.32 10.09 8.57
CA ILE A 30 -14.34 11.13 9.62
C ILE A 30 -13.03 11.15 10.41
N LYS A 31 -12.43 9.97 10.65
CA LYS A 31 -11.18 9.83 11.41
C LYS A 31 -9.92 10.22 10.64
N GLY A 32 -10.03 10.58 9.35
CA GLY A 32 -8.91 11.10 8.57
C GLY A 32 -7.79 10.08 8.35
N GLY A 33 -8.14 8.87 7.93
CA GLY A 33 -7.16 7.89 7.45
C GLY A 33 -6.87 8.08 5.96
N ASP A 34 -5.65 7.72 5.52
CA ASP A 34 -5.29 7.67 4.09
C ASP A 34 -6.07 6.55 3.38
N LEU A 35 -7.31 6.84 2.98
CA LEU A 35 -8.18 5.89 2.25
C LEU A 35 -7.63 5.56 0.86
N CYS A 36 -6.85 6.47 0.27
CA CYS A 36 -6.24 6.31 -1.04
C CYS A 36 -4.80 6.80 -0.98
N ILE A 37 -3.85 5.88 -1.16
CA ILE A 37 -2.42 6.19 -1.25
C ILE A 37 -2.09 6.29 -2.74
N MET A 38 -1.74 7.49 -3.19
CA MET A 38 -1.30 7.74 -4.56
C MET A 38 0.21 7.53 -4.65
N GLU A 39 0.63 6.34 -5.08
CA GLU A 39 2.03 6.03 -5.28
C GLU A 39 2.48 6.33 -6.72
N PRO A 40 3.53 7.16 -6.95
CA PRO A 40 4.09 7.39 -8.28
C PRO A 40 4.76 6.15 -8.89
N SER A 41 5.09 5.14 -8.09
CA SER A 41 5.79 3.94 -8.55
C SER A 41 4.98 2.68 -8.34
N PHE A 42 5.02 1.78 -9.33
CA PHE A 42 4.43 0.44 -9.21
C PHE A 42 5.30 -0.53 -8.42
N VAL A 43 6.57 -0.20 -8.16
CA VAL A 43 7.51 -1.05 -7.41
C VAL A 43 6.96 -1.44 -6.03
N PRO A 44 6.50 -0.50 -5.17
CA PRO A 44 5.93 -0.86 -3.87
C PRO A 44 4.59 -1.61 -3.99
N CYS A 45 3.78 -1.29 -5.00
CA CYS A 45 2.45 -1.91 -5.17
C CYS A 45 2.53 -3.37 -5.65
N LEU A 46 3.45 -3.68 -6.56
CA LEU A 46 3.58 -4.99 -7.20
C LEU A 46 4.78 -5.80 -6.67
N GLN A 47 5.52 -5.26 -5.69
CA GLN A 47 6.70 -5.88 -5.11
C GLN A 47 7.71 -6.34 -6.17
N LEU A 48 7.96 -5.49 -7.18
CA LEU A 48 8.81 -5.84 -8.31
C LEU A 48 10.25 -6.12 -7.86
N LEU A 49 10.81 -7.21 -8.38
CA LEU A 49 12.23 -7.56 -8.23
C LEU A 49 13.11 -6.70 -9.15
N ASN A 50 14.42 -6.71 -8.88
CA ASN A 50 15.40 -6.03 -9.73
C ASN A 50 15.39 -6.62 -11.14
N GLY A 51 15.28 -5.79 -12.18
CA GLY A 51 15.10 -6.26 -13.56
C GLY A 51 16.32 -6.94 -14.23
N ARG A 52 17.46 -7.08 -13.53
CA ARG A 52 18.65 -7.76 -14.07
C ARG A 52 18.73 -9.16 -13.50
N PHE A 53 18.55 -10.14 -14.39
CA PHE A 53 18.64 -11.55 -14.06
C PHE A 53 19.63 -12.24 -14.99
N SER A 54 20.39 -13.17 -14.42
CA SER A 54 21.21 -14.11 -15.16
C SER A 54 21.06 -15.46 -14.47
N PHE A 55 21.05 -16.52 -15.28
CA PHE A 55 20.94 -17.89 -14.80
C PHE A 55 21.95 -18.77 -15.53
N LYS A 56 22.34 -19.87 -14.88
CA LYS A 56 23.20 -20.92 -15.44
C LYS A 56 24.58 -20.43 -15.89
N GLY A 57 25.13 -19.40 -15.22
CA GLY A 57 26.47 -18.89 -15.51
C GLY A 57 26.55 -18.06 -16.79
N ALA A 58 25.42 -17.57 -17.32
CA ALA A 58 25.40 -16.73 -18.51
C ALA A 58 26.13 -15.38 -18.28
N ASN A 59 26.04 -14.87 -17.05
CA ASN A 59 26.81 -13.73 -16.58
C ASN A 59 27.03 -13.80 -15.06
N PRO A 60 28.24 -14.18 -14.60
CA PRO A 60 28.52 -14.34 -13.18
C PRO A 60 28.47 -13.03 -12.39
N GLU A 61 28.70 -11.88 -13.02
CA GLU A 61 28.60 -10.58 -12.35
C GLU A 61 27.14 -10.22 -12.05
N ILE A 62 26.21 -10.57 -12.94
CA ILE A 62 24.77 -10.35 -12.73
C ILE A 62 24.23 -11.33 -11.67
N GLU A 63 24.69 -12.58 -11.68
CA GLU A 63 24.31 -13.57 -10.65
C GLU A 63 24.74 -13.15 -9.25
N ARG A 64 25.97 -12.62 -9.09
CA ARG A 64 26.41 -12.05 -7.79
C ARG A 64 25.54 -10.88 -7.35
N LEU A 65 25.21 -9.96 -8.27
CA LEU A 65 24.34 -8.82 -7.96
C LEU A 65 22.91 -9.26 -7.59
N MET A 66 22.42 -10.34 -8.21
CA MET A 66 21.13 -10.94 -7.90
C MET A 66 21.13 -11.48 -6.47
N GLU A 67 22.09 -12.33 -6.11
CA GLU A 67 22.24 -12.90 -4.76
C GLU A 67 22.36 -11.80 -3.68
N GLU A 68 23.15 -10.75 -3.93
CA GLU A 68 23.27 -9.62 -3.00
C GLU A 68 21.95 -8.86 -2.81
N SER A 69 21.13 -8.76 -3.85
CA SER A 69 19.84 -8.10 -3.77
C SER A 69 18.78 -8.95 -3.07
N GLU A 70 18.85 -10.27 -3.26
CA GLU A 70 17.98 -11.26 -2.61
C GLU A 70 18.23 -11.34 -1.09
N GLN A 71 19.49 -11.24 -0.67
CA GLN A 71 19.85 -11.23 0.76
C GLN A 71 19.39 -9.97 1.50
N ARG A 72 19.25 -8.83 0.82
CA ARG A 72 18.82 -7.56 1.42
C ARG A 72 17.32 -7.52 1.72
N ASP A 73 16.51 -8.33 1.04
CA ASP A 73 15.06 -8.38 1.20
C ASP A 73 14.55 -9.85 1.19
N PRO A 74 14.80 -10.62 2.26
CA PRO A 74 14.40 -12.04 2.33
C PRO A 74 12.89 -12.24 2.34
N GLU A 75 12.09 -11.20 2.62
CA GLU A 75 10.63 -11.25 2.54
C GLU A 75 10.12 -11.20 1.09
N LYS A 76 10.86 -10.58 0.15
CA LYS A 76 10.47 -10.53 -1.27
C LYS A 76 10.61 -11.86 -2.00
N LEU A 77 11.50 -12.75 -1.55
CA LEU A 77 11.59 -14.11 -2.10
C LEU A 77 10.44 -15.01 -1.67
N LYS A 78 9.75 -14.69 -0.56
CA LYS A 78 8.82 -15.65 0.05
C LYS A 78 7.52 -15.84 -0.71
N LYS A 79 7.21 -15.03 -1.72
CA LYS A 79 5.98 -15.19 -2.53
C LYS A 79 6.19 -14.70 -3.96
N MET A 80 6.72 -15.56 -4.82
CA MET A 80 6.25 -15.57 -6.21
C MET A 80 5.18 -16.66 -6.28
N ASP A 81 3.93 -16.27 -6.52
CA ASP A 81 2.88 -17.21 -6.94
C ASP A 81 3.18 -17.64 -8.39
N GLY A 82 4.21 -18.47 -8.55
CA GLY A 82 4.75 -18.94 -9.81
C GLY A 82 4.42 -20.41 -10.06
N VAL A 83 4.27 -20.75 -11.34
CA VAL A 83 4.17 -22.14 -11.80
C VAL A 83 5.44 -22.87 -11.36
N SER A 84 5.30 -24.03 -10.71
CA SER A 84 6.44 -24.80 -10.23
C SER A 84 7.30 -25.29 -11.41
N ASP A 85 8.59 -25.52 -11.15
CA ASP A 85 9.52 -26.05 -12.16
C ASP A 85 9.00 -27.36 -12.79
N GLN A 86 8.30 -28.18 -12.00
CA GLN A 86 7.68 -29.42 -12.45
C GLN A 86 6.52 -29.17 -13.43
N GLU A 87 5.68 -28.18 -13.16
CA GLU A 87 4.57 -27.80 -14.04
C GLU A 87 5.05 -27.12 -15.32
N MET A 88 6.16 -26.36 -15.28
CA MET A 88 6.74 -25.75 -16.47
C MET A 88 7.38 -26.79 -17.39
N ALA A 89 8.05 -27.81 -16.84
CA ALA A 89 8.67 -28.88 -17.62
C ALA A 89 7.67 -29.80 -18.34
N GLY A 90 6.40 -29.79 -17.91
CA GLY A 90 5.32 -30.59 -18.51
C GLY A 90 4.56 -29.91 -19.65
N ARG A 91 4.90 -28.66 -20.01
CA ARG A 91 4.33 -27.92 -21.15
C ARG A 91 5.24 -27.95 -22.36
#